data_AF-A0A5B6ZWI6-F1
#
_entry.id   AF-A0A5B6ZWI6-F1
#
_cell.length_a   1.000
_cell.length_b   1.000
_cell.length_c   1.000
_cell.angle_alpha   90.00
_cell.angle_beta   90.00
_cell.angle_gamma   90.00
#
_symmetry.space_group_name_H-M   'P 1'
#
loop_
_entity.id
_entity.type
_entity.pdbx_description
1 polymer ?
#
loop_
_entity_poly.entity_id
_entity_poly.type
_entity_poly.pdbx_seq_one_letter_code
_entity_poly.pdbx_strand_id
1 'polypeptide(L)'
;MSSNLSVSSLVPHFHHNHTTIFYYLPTPTPPPTSKIRTRKKKRKRKRKRKREILIRVSLWPPYIKMEGITEGVNNLNMSSDFQKRNRIQVSNTKKPLFFYVNLSKRYMQQYNEVELSALGMAIATVVTIAEILKNNGFAVEKKIRTLTIDMRDEPQGRPIQKAKIEIVLGKTENFDELMAAEAEARELGVVVE
;
A
#
# COMPACT_ATOMS: atom_id res chain seq x y z
N MET A 1 61.96 -71.08 21.98
CA MET A 1 63.15 -70.49 21.35
C MET A 1 62.91 -70.49 19.85
N SER A 2 63.04 -69.32 19.23
CA SER A 2 63.49 -69.05 17.84
C SER A 2 62.86 -69.84 16.67
N SER A 3 62.48 -69.27 15.53
CA SER A 3 62.46 -67.90 15.02
C SER A 3 62.03 -67.97 13.54
N ASN A 4 61.35 -66.92 13.08
CA ASN A 4 61.41 -66.29 11.75
C ASN A 4 60.91 -67.06 10.52
N LEU A 5 59.77 -66.66 9.94
CA LEU A 5 59.52 -65.57 8.97
C LEU A 5 59.63 -66.07 7.51
N SER A 6 58.50 -66.06 6.80
CA SER A 6 58.31 -65.28 5.55
C SER A 6 57.06 -65.82 4.83
N VAL A 7 56.04 -64.97 4.72
CA VAL A 7 54.80 -65.24 4.00
C VAL A 7 54.91 -64.58 2.63
N SER A 8 55.05 -65.34 1.55
CA SER A 8 54.85 -64.86 0.18
C SER A 8 53.52 -65.39 -0.35
N SER A 9 52.47 -64.58 -0.21
CA SER A 9 51.13 -64.89 -0.71
C SER A 9 51.02 -64.61 -2.21
N LEU A 10 50.41 -65.57 -2.89
CA LEU A 10 50.07 -65.65 -4.31
C LEU A 10 49.40 -64.40 -4.89
N VAL A 11 49.80 -64.08 -6.12
CA VAL A 11 49.08 -63.20 -7.06
C VAL A 11 48.12 -64.06 -7.90
N PRO A 12 46.85 -63.66 -8.06
CA PRO A 12 46.05 -64.06 -9.20
C PRO A 12 45.83 -62.90 -10.18
N HIS A 13 46.09 -63.18 -11.45
CA HIS A 13 45.68 -62.38 -12.60
C HIS A 13 44.15 -62.23 -12.66
N PHE A 14 43.66 -61.01 -12.92
CA PHE A 14 42.29 -60.80 -13.40
C PHE A 14 42.24 -59.80 -14.54
N HIS A 15 41.55 -60.24 -15.61
CA HIS A 15 41.27 -59.54 -16.85
C HIS A 15 40.24 -58.42 -16.68
N HIS A 16 40.33 -57.44 -17.58
CA HIS A 16 39.52 -56.22 -17.63
C HIS A 16 38.04 -56.50 -17.89
N ASN A 17 37.18 -55.76 -17.19
CA ASN A 17 35.84 -55.40 -17.67
C ASN A 17 35.53 -53.94 -17.26
N HIS A 18 35.10 -53.16 -18.24
CA HIS A 18 34.89 -51.71 -18.21
C HIS A 18 33.79 -51.28 -17.24
N THR A 19 34.10 -50.38 -16.28
CA THR A 19 33.17 -49.38 -15.76
C THR A 19 33.98 -48.21 -15.17
N THR A 20 34.33 -47.24 -16.00
CA THR A 20 35.01 -46.02 -15.58
C THR A 20 34.00 -45.06 -14.95
N ILE A 21 34.04 -44.95 -13.62
CA ILE A 21 33.33 -43.92 -12.84
C ILE A 21 34.07 -42.59 -13.05
N PHE A 22 33.43 -41.63 -13.73
CA PHE A 22 33.93 -40.26 -13.83
C PHE A 22 33.72 -39.53 -12.49
N TYR A 23 34.80 -39.31 -11.74
CA TYR A 23 34.81 -38.37 -10.63
C TYR A 23 34.80 -36.93 -11.18
N TYR A 24 33.69 -36.21 -11.00
CA TYR A 24 33.63 -34.77 -11.27
C TYR A 24 34.48 -34.03 -10.23
N LEU A 25 35.65 -33.52 -10.65
CA LEU A 25 36.40 -32.53 -9.89
C LEU A 25 35.72 -31.15 -10.03
N PRO A 26 35.44 -30.43 -8.93
CA PRO A 26 34.89 -29.07 -9.01
C PRO A 26 35.93 -28.10 -9.56
N THR A 27 35.55 -27.31 -10.58
CA THR A 27 36.42 -26.29 -11.17
C THR A 27 36.50 -25.06 -10.26
N PRO A 28 37.69 -24.45 -10.09
CA PRO A 28 37.84 -23.26 -9.26
C PRO A 28 37.20 -22.03 -9.94
N THR A 29 36.28 -21.37 -9.24
CA THR A 29 35.66 -20.12 -9.71
C THR A 29 36.64 -18.94 -9.65
N PRO A 30 36.72 -18.09 -10.69
CA PRO A 30 37.64 -16.96 -10.68
C PRO A 30 37.19 -15.84 -9.70
N PRO A 31 38.13 -15.08 -9.11
CA PRO A 31 37.81 -14.05 -8.12
C PRO A 31 37.19 -12.80 -8.76
N PRO A 32 36.35 -12.04 -8.01
CA PRO A 32 35.61 -10.91 -8.56
C PRO A 32 36.50 -9.68 -8.79
N THR A 33 36.51 -9.16 -10.01
CA THR A 33 37.28 -7.97 -10.42
C THR A 33 36.62 -6.64 -9.99
N SER A 34 37.42 -5.82 -9.29
CA SER A 34 37.35 -4.37 -8.99
C SER A 34 36.00 -3.59 -9.09
N LYS A 35 35.34 -3.37 -7.94
CA LYS A 35 34.14 -2.53 -7.75
C LYS A 35 34.38 -0.99 -7.65
N ILE A 36 35.45 -0.44 -8.23
CA ILE A 36 35.87 0.94 -7.87
C ILE A 36 35.52 2.00 -8.94
N ARG A 37 35.41 1.64 -10.22
CA ARG A 37 35.18 2.64 -11.29
C ARG A 37 33.69 2.97 -11.54
N THR A 38 32.76 2.19 -11.00
CA THR A 38 31.30 2.33 -11.23
C THR A 38 30.59 3.23 -10.21
N ARG A 39 31.17 3.42 -9.02
CA ARG A 39 30.56 4.20 -7.92
C ARG A 39 30.52 5.71 -8.20
N LYS A 40 31.59 6.30 -8.73
CA LYS A 40 31.64 7.75 -9.03
C LYS A 40 30.68 8.15 -10.16
N LYS A 41 30.57 7.33 -11.21
CA LYS A 41 29.65 7.57 -12.36
C LYS A 41 28.18 7.39 -11.95
N LYS A 42 27.85 6.38 -11.13
CA LYS A 42 26.51 6.22 -10.53
C LYS A 42 26.15 7.37 -9.58
N ARG A 43 27.08 7.86 -8.75
CA ARG A 43 26.86 9.03 -7.86
C ARG A 43 26.59 10.31 -8.65
N LYS A 44 27.35 10.58 -9.73
CA LYS A 44 27.10 11.73 -10.60
C LYS A 44 25.73 11.65 -11.29
N ARG A 45 25.34 10.48 -11.81
CA ARG A 45 23.99 10.26 -12.39
C ARG A 45 22.87 10.46 -11.38
N LYS A 46 23.03 9.97 -10.14
CA LYS A 46 22.06 10.19 -9.06
C LYS A 46 21.91 11.67 -8.69
N ARG A 47 23.02 12.42 -8.61
CA ARG A 47 22.98 13.87 -8.34
C ARG A 47 22.32 14.65 -9.48
N LYS A 48 22.59 14.29 -10.74
CA LYS A 48 21.95 14.92 -11.91
C LYS A 48 20.44 14.67 -11.92
N ARG A 49 20.01 13.41 -11.74
CA ARG A 49 18.57 13.08 -11.62
C ARG A 49 17.90 13.75 -10.43
N LYS A 50 18.58 13.85 -9.28
CA LYS A 50 18.04 14.52 -8.09
C LYS A 50 17.85 16.02 -8.34
N ARG A 51 18.78 16.68 -9.05
CA ARG A 51 18.63 18.08 -9.47
C ARG A 51 17.52 18.27 -10.51
N GLU A 52 17.42 17.38 -11.50
CA GLU A 52 16.32 17.42 -12.48
C GLU A 52 14.94 17.23 -11.84
N ILE A 53 14.81 16.30 -10.89
CA ILE A 53 13.57 16.11 -10.13
C ILE A 53 13.27 17.35 -9.28
N LEU A 54 14.27 17.90 -8.58
CA LEU A 54 14.09 19.08 -7.75
C LEU A 54 13.65 20.29 -8.57
N ILE A 55 14.25 20.49 -9.75
CA ILE A 55 13.86 21.55 -10.70
C ILE A 55 12.43 21.34 -11.22
N ARG A 56 12.05 20.10 -11.54
CA ARG A 56 10.67 19.76 -11.94
C ARG A 56 9.64 19.99 -10.83
N VAL A 57 10.01 19.71 -9.58
CA VAL A 57 9.16 19.97 -8.41
C VAL A 57 9.02 21.46 -8.15
N SER A 58 10.09 22.25 -8.34
CA SER A 58 10.04 23.71 -8.16
C SER A 58 9.34 24.46 -9.30
N LEU A 59 9.32 23.89 -10.51
CA LEU A 59 8.56 24.41 -11.65
C LEU A 59 7.14 23.84 -11.74
N TRP A 60 6.72 23.01 -10.79
CA TRP A 60 5.35 22.54 -10.76
C TRP A 60 4.43 23.68 -10.31
N PRO A 61 3.44 24.08 -11.12
CA PRO A 61 2.53 25.16 -10.76
C PRO A 61 1.87 24.84 -9.41
N PRO A 62 1.95 25.72 -8.40
CA PRO A 62 1.17 25.54 -7.19
C PRO A 62 -0.30 25.74 -7.57
N TYR A 63 -1.10 24.68 -7.41
CA TYR A 63 -2.55 24.71 -7.52
C TYR A 63 -3.13 25.25 -8.84
N ILE A 64 -3.38 24.34 -9.78
CA ILE A 64 -4.44 24.52 -10.77
C ILE A 64 -5.78 24.42 -10.01
N LYS A 65 -6.47 25.56 -9.87
CA LYS A 65 -7.88 25.61 -9.47
C LYS A 65 -8.68 24.92 -10.58
N MET A 66 -9.22 23.74 -10.28
CA MET A 66 -10.12 23.01 -11.19
C MET A 66 -11.52 23.62 -11.06
N GLU A 67 -11.83 24.61 -11.89
CA GLU A 67 -13.20 24.96 -12.26
C GLU A 67 -13.49 24.32 -13.61
N GLY A 68 -14.64 23.65 -13.75
CA GLY A 68 -15.15 23.18 -15.04
C GLY A 68 -15.18 21.67 -15.28
N ILE A 69 -16.17 21.00 -14.67
CA ILE A 69 -17.04 20.00 -15.32
C ILE A 69 -16.37 18.70 -15.84
N THR A 70 -16.42 17.64 -15.02
CA THR A 70 -16.48 16.26 -15.53
C THR A 70 -17.94 15.83 -15.64
N GLU A 71 -18.56 16.13 -16.78
CA GLU A 71 -19.77 15.45 -17.25
C GLU A 71 -19.36 14.05 -17.73
N GLY A 72 -19.81 13.00 -17.04
CA GLY A 72 -19.51 11.63 -17.46
C GLY A 72 -19.56 10.52 -16.41
N VAL A 73 -20.04 10.79 -15.18
CA VAL A 73 -20.34 9.73 -14.19
C VAL A 73 -21.61 10.06 -13.42
N ASN A 74 -22.68 10.36 -14.16
CA ASN A 74 -24.03 10.29 -13.64
C ASN A 74 -24.71 9.11 -14.30
N ASN A 75 -24.99 8.06 -13.52
CA ASN A 75 -26.27 7.36 -13.48
C ASN A 75 -26.09 5.96 -12.91
N LEU A 76 -26.21 5.84 -11.58
CA LEU A 76 -27.11 4.87 -10.96
C LEU A 76 -27.68 5.47 -9.67
N ASN A 77 -28.98 5.74 -9.73
CA ASN A 77 -29.90 6.03 -8.62
C ASN A 77 -29.80 7.40 -7.90
N MET A 78 -30.43 8.41 -8.51
CA MET A 78 -30.98 9.60 -7.85
C MET A 78 -32.45 9.30 -7.49
N SER A 79 -32.68 8.70 -6.33
CA SER A 79 -34.03 8.56 -5.75
C SER A 79 -33.96 8.63 -4.22
N SER A 80 -33.49 9.77 -3.69
CA SER A 80 -33.68 10.21 -2.29
C SER A 80 -32.86 11.47 -2.01
N ASP A 81 -33.37 12.62 -2.40
CA ASP A 81 -32.67 13.92 -2.44
C ASP A 81 -32.39 14.58 -1.08
N PHE A 82 -32.43 13.82 0.01
CA PHE A 82 -31.96 14.24 1.34
C PHE A 82 -30.75 13.43 1.86
N GLN A 83 -30.26 12.44 1.11
CA GLN A 83 -29.19 11.51 1.51
C GLN A 83 -27.81 11.80 0.85
N LYS A 84 -27.64 12.95 0.19
CA LYS A 84 -26.52 13.15 -0.78
C LYS A 84 -25.42 14.15 -0.42
N ARG A 85 -25.47 14.84 0.72
CA ARG A 85 -24.44 15.86 1.05
C ARG A 85 -23.37 15.41 2.03
N ASN A 86 -23.68 14.45 2.90
CA ASN A 86 -22.80 13.96 3.96
C ASN A 86 -22.20 12.57 3.68
N ARG A 87 -22.27 12.08 2.43
CA ARG A 87 -21.71 10.78 2.03
C ARG A 87 -20.34 10.92 1.39
N ILE A 88 -19.37 10.17 1.90
CA ILE A 88 -18.02 10.05 1.36
C ILE A 88 -17.86 8.67 0.76
N GLN A 89 -17.49 8.63 -0.52
CA GLN A 89 -17.07 7.39 -1.18
C GLN A 89 -15.55 7.30 -1.15
N VAL A 90 -15.05 6.30 -0.46
CA VAL A 90 -13.62 6.06 -0.30
C VAL A 90 -13.14 5.13 -1.41
N SER A 91 -12.03 5.54 -2.04
CA SER A 91 -11.32 4.78 -3.06
C SER A 91 -9.84 4.65 -2.70
N ASN A 92 -9.21 3.55 -3.13
CA ASN A 92 -7.86 3.16 -2.72
C ASN A 92 -6.73 3.90 -3.49
N THR A 93 -6.98 4.42 -4.69
CA THR A 93 -5.88 4.57 -5.66
C THR A 93 -5.31 5.98 -5.84
N LYS A 94 -5.88 7.03 -5.23
CA LYS A 94 -5.43 8.42 -5.50
C LYS A 94 -5.40 9.39 -4.32
N LYS A 95 -6.14 9.14 -3.24
CA LYS A 95 -6.24 10.08 -2.11
C LYS A 95 -5.53 9.49 -0.89
N PRO A 96 -4.72 10.28 -0.17
CA PRO A 96 -4.09 9.81 1.05
C PRO A 96 -5.14 9.54 2.14
N LEU A 97 -4.83 8.67 3.11
CA LEU A 97 -5.75 8.31 4.19
C LEU A 97 -6.32 9.54 4.93
N PHE A 98 -5.43 10.45 5.34
CA PHE A 98 -5.80 11.66 6.07
C PHE A 98 -6.68 12.63 5.29
N PHE A 99 -6.73 12.54 3.95
CA PHE A 99 -7.67 13.33 3.17
C PHE A 99 -9.12 13.01 3.58
N TYR A 100 -9.45 11.72 3.71
CA TYR A 100 -10.79 11.30 4.09
C TYR A 100 -11.08 11.54 5.57
N VAL A 101 -10.08 11.44 6.44
CA VAL A 101 -10.23 11.80 7.87
C VAL A 101 -10.61 13.28 8.00
N ASN A 102 -9.86 14.16 7.35
CA ASN A 102 -10.12 15.61 7.41
C ASN A 102 -11.43 15.99 6.74
N LEU A 103 -11.78 15.33 5.62
CA LEU A 103 -13.07 15.52 4.96
C LEU A 103 -14.23 15.10 5.87
N SER A 104 -14.08 13.99 6.60
CA SER A 104 -15.08 13.50 7.54
C SER A 104 -15.31 14.49 8.69
N LYS A 105 -14.22 15.06 9.24
CA LYS A 105 -14.30 16.13 10.24
C LYS A 105 -15.10 17.33 9.72
N ARG A 106 -14.81 17.81 8.50
CA ARG A 106 -15.57 18.92 7.89
C ARG A 106 -17.03 18.58 7.65
N TYR A 107 -17.36 17.34 7.28
CA TYR A 107 -18.75 16.93 7.07
C TYR A 107 -19.52 16.83 8.39
N MET A 108 -18.88 16.31 9.45
CA MET A 108 -19.49 16.30 10.79
C MET A 108 -19.67 17.71 11.36
N GLN A 109 -18.80 18.68 11.03
CA GLN A 109 -19.01 20.09 11.38
C GLN A 109 -20.27 20.69 10.72
N GLN A 110 -20.55 20.31 9.46
CA GLN A 110 -21.66 20.89 8.69
C GLN A 110 -22.98 20.17 8.91
N TYR A 111 -22.95 18.85 9.08
CA TYR A 111 -24.13 17.98 9.04
C TYR A 111 -24.32 17.15 10.31
N ASN A 112 -23.47 17.29 11.33
CA ASN A 112 -23.41 16.50 12.58
C ASN A 112 -23.15 14.98 12.39
N GLU A 113 -23.28 14.47 11.18
CA GLU A 113 -23.09 13.08 10.83
C GLU A 113 -22.38 12.95 9.49
N VAL A 114 -21.68 11.84 9.30
CA VAL A 114 -21.01 11.49 8.04
C VAL A 114 -21.22 10.03 7.71
N GLU A 115 -21.46 9.74 6.43
CA GLU A 115 -21.60 8.39 5.90
C GLU A 115 -20.37 8.01 5.08
N LEU A 116 -19.62 7.00 5.51
CA LEU A 116 -18.46 6.47 4.81
C LEU A 116 -18.85 5.21 4.04
N SER A 117 -18.57 5.19 2.74
CA SER A 117 -18.85 4.05 1.87
C SER A 117 -17.63 3.61 1.09
N ALA A 118 -17.42 2.30 0.95
CA ALA A 118 -16.33 1.75 0.15
C ALA A 118 -16.67 0.39 -0.47
N LEU A 119 -15.93 0.05 -1.53
CA LEU A 119 -16.06 -1.20 -2.26
C LEU A 119 -14.74 -1.98 -2.26
N GLY A 120 -14.84 -3.31 -2.09
CA GLY A 120 -13.71 -4.24 -2.20
C GLY A 120 -12.52 -3.82 -1.34
N MET A 121 -11.35 -3.66 -1.97
CA MET A 121 -10.10 -3.32 -1.27
C MET A 121 -10.14 -1.98 -0.49
N ALA A 122 -11.03 -1.05 -0.86
CA ALA A 122 -11.18 0.22 -0.16
C ALA A 122 -11.95 0.09 1.17
N ILE A 123 -12.51 -1.09 1.49
CA ILE A 123 -13.20 -1.32 2.77
C ILE A 123 -12.21 -1.13 3.94
N ALA A 124 -10.98 -1.63 3.80
CA ALA A 124 -9.95 -1.49 4.83
C ALA A 124 -9.69 -0.03 5.21
N THR A 125 -9.61 0.87 4.22
CA THR A 125 -9.37 2.28 4.50
C THR A 125 -10.53 2.96 5.21
N VAL A 126 -11.79 2.60 4.89
CA VAL A 126 -12.98 3.11 5.63
C VAL A 126 -12.96 2.68 7.09
N VAL A 127 -12.61 1.42 7.37
CA VAL A 127 -12.50 0.91 8.75
C VAL A 127 -11.43 1.70 9.50
N THR A 128 -10.25 1.88 8.91
CA THR A 128 -9.17 2.67 9.51
C THR A 128 -9.57 4.13 9.76
N ILE A 129 -10.30 4.77 8.85
CA ILE A 129 -10.78 6.15 9.05
C ILE A 129 -11.74 6.23 10.24
N ALA A 130 -12.69 5.29 10.31
CA ALA A 130 -13.63 5.21 11.42
C ALA A 130 -12.89 5.00 12.75
N GLU A 131 -11.94 4.07 12.79
CA GLU A 131 -11.10 3.80 13.97
C GLU A 131 -10.33 5.05 14.42
N ILE A 132 -9.66 5.76 13.51
CA ILE A 132 -8.93 7.00 13.82
C ILE A 132 -9.86 8.04 14.45
N LEU A 133 -11.05 8.24 13.88
CA LEU A 133 -12.00 9.23 14.38
C LEU A 133 -12.54 8.87 15.76
N LYS A 134 -12.77 7.58 16.04
CA LYS A 134 -13.23 7.11 17.36
C LYS A 134 -12.13 7.16 18.40
N ASN A 135 -10.93 6.68 18.07
CA ASN A 135 -9.79 6.66 19.00
C ASN A 135 -9.38 8.07 19.44
N ASN A 136 -9.49 9.04 18.53
CA ASN A 136 -9.21 10.44 18.83
C ASN A 136 -10.41 11.18 19.47
N GLY A 137 -11.52 10.49 19.74
CA GLY A 137 -12.69 11.08 20.40
C GLY A 137 -13.55 12.01 19.55
N PHE A 138 -13.37 12.05 18.22
CA PHE A 138 -14.17 12.91 17.33
C PHE A 138 -15.55 12.31 16.98
N ALA A 139 -15.68 10.99 16.98
CA ALA A 139 -16.91 10.37 16.47
C ALA A 139 -17.35 9.15 17.28
N VAL A 140 -18.65 8.86 17.22
CA VAL A 140 -19.27 7.60 17.66
C VAL A 140 -19.91 6.93 16.45
N GLU A 141 -19.76 5.61 16.32
CA GLU A 141 -20.49 4.86 15.31
C GLU A 141 -21.98 4.80 15.64
N LYS A 142 -22.81 5.18 14.66
CA LYS A 142 -24.27 5.04 14.73
C LYS A 142 -24.72 3.75 14.07
N LYS A 143 -24.05 3.36 12.98
CA LYS A 143 -24.49 2.27 12.13
C LYS A 143 -23.35 1.72 11.29
N ILE A 144 -23.29 0.40 11.18
CA ILE A 144 -22.36 -0.33 10.30
C ILE A 144 -23.19 -1.30 9.46
N ARG A 145 -23.07 -1.23 8.14
CA ARG A 145 -23.72 -2.13 7.20
C ARG A 145 -22.70 -2.65 6.19
N THR A 146 -22.81 -3.93 5.89
CA THR A 146 -22.08 -4.59 4.81
C THR A 146 -23.07 -5.19 3.82
N LEU A 147 -22.81 -5.00 2.53
CA LEU A 147 -23.66 -5.45 1.44
C LEU A 147 -22.78 -6.10 0.38
N THR A 148 -23.36 -6.98 -0.42
CA THR A 148 -22.76 -7.43 -1.68
C THR A 148 -23.50 -6.74 -2.81
N ILE A 149 -22.77 -6.07 -3.69
CA ILE A 149 -23.34 -5.43 -4.88
C ILE A 149 -22.87 -6.17 -6.13
N ASP A 150 -23.79 -6.42 -7.05
CA ASP A 150 -23.47 -6.94 -8.37
C ASP A 150 -22.98 -5.79 -9.25
N MET A 151 -21.73 -5.86 -9.72
CA MET A 151 -21.16 -4.92 -10.68
C MET A 151 -20.97 -5.59 -12.03
N ARG A 152 -21.33 -4.88 -13.10
CA ARG A 152 -21.07 -5.32 -14.47
C ARG A 152 -19.77 -4.65 -14.96
N ASP A 153 -18.66 -5.39 -14.97
CA ASP A 153 -17.42 -4.94 -15.59
C ASP A 153 -17.44 -5.39 -17.08
N GLU A 154 -17.72 -4.47 -18.01
CA GLU A 154 -17.69 -4.75 -19.46
C GLU A 154 -16.26 -4.60 -19.99
N PRO A 155 -15.60 -5.76 -20.22
CA PRO A 155 -15.56 -6.40 -21.54
C PRO A 155 -15.88 -7.91 -21.56
N GLN A 156 -16.16 -8.55 -20.42
CA GLN A 156 -16.34 -10.02 -20.31
C GLN A 156 -17.72 -10.49 -19.82
N GLY A 157 -18.67 -9.56 -19.60
CA GLY A 157 -20.10 -9.86 -19.46
C GLY A 157 -20.54 -10.64 -18.21
N ARG A 158 -19.62 -11.07 -17.34
CA ARG A 158 -19.97 -11.75 -16.08
C ARG A 158 -20.21 -10.73 -14.97
N PRO A 159 -21.33 -10.79 -14.22
CA PRO A 159 -21.53 -9.98 -13.04
C PRO A 159 -20.50 -10.36 -11.98
N ILE A 160 -19.78 -9.37 -11.46
CA ILE A 160 -18.81 -9.52 -10.38
C ILE A 160 -19.46 -8.98 -9.10
N GLN A 161 -19.63 -9.85 -8.12
CA GLN A 161 -20.04 -9.43 -6.78
C GLN A 161 -18.87 -8.75 -6.08
N LYS A 162 -19.08 -7.49 -5.66
CA LYS A 162 -18.13 -6.75 -4.82
C LYS A 162 -18.77 -6.47 -3.46
N ALA A 163 -18.02 -6.71 -2.41
CA ALA A 163 -18.40 -6.28 -1.08
C ALA A 163 -18.46 -4.74 -1.02
N LYS A 164 -19.47 -4.22 -0.33
CA LYS A 164 -19.70 -2.82 -0.03
C LYS A 164 -19.85 -2.65 1.47
N ILE A 165 -19.24 -1.62 2.03
CA ILE A 165 -19.45 -1.21 3.42
C ILE A 165 -20.07 0.19 3.46
N GLU A 166 -20.91 0.43 4.45
CA GLU A 166 -21.49 1.73 4.79
C GLU A 166 -21.40 1.92 6.31
N ILE A 167 -20.70 2.96 6.76
CA ILE A 167 -20.56 3.32 8.17
C ILE A 167 -21.11 4.73 8.38
N VAL A 168 -22.05 4.90 9.30
CA VAL A 168 -22.54 6.21 9.73
C VAL A 168 -21.88 6.56 11.04
N LEU A 169 -21.20 7.71 11.07
CA LEU A 169 -20.56 8.26 12.25
C LEU A 169 -21.30 9.53 12.67
N GLY A 170 -21.52 9.68 13.98
CA GLY A 170 -22.06 10.89 14.59
C GLY A 170 -20.98 11.65 15.37
N LYS A 171 -21.15 12.97 15.43
CA LYS A 171 -20.34 13.87 16.25
C LYS A 171 -20.43 13.52 17.74
N THR A 172 -19.31 13.57 18.45
CA THR A 172 -19.23 13.49 19.92
C THR A 172 -19.45 14.87 20.55
N GLU A 173 -19.72 14.90 21.86
CA GLU A 173 -19.82 16.16 22.62
C GLU A 173 -18.49 16.95 22.60
N ASN A 174 -17.37 16.24 22.71
CA ASN A 174 -16.02 16.83 22.74
C ASN A 174 -15.50 17.28 21.37
N PHE A 175 -16.29 17.12 20.31
CA PHE A 175 -15.80 17.32 18.95
C PHE A 175 -15.36 18.75 18.67
N ASP A 176 -16.13 19.74 19.11
CA ASP A 176 -15.85 21.15 18.80
C ASP A 176 -14.58 21.64 19.51
N GLU A 177 -14.37 21.22 20.75
CA GLU A 177 -13.16 21.49 21.52
C GLU A 177 -11.92 20.90 20.86
N LEU A 178 -11.99 19.62 20.46
CA LEU A 178 -10.89 18.93 19.78
C LEU A 178 -10.60 19.53 18.39
N MET A 179 -11.62 20.01 17.68
CA MET A 179 -11.43 20.72 16.41
C MET A 179 -10.74 22.07 16.58
N ALA A 180 -11.09 22.82 17.63
CA ALA A 180 -10.44 24.08 17.96
C ALA A 180 -8.98 23.87 18.38
N ALA A 181 -8.72 22.88 19.26
CA ALA A 181 -7.37 22.53 19.71
C ALA A 181 -6.48 22.05 18.55
N GLU A 182 -7.00 21.23 17.63
CA GLU A 182 -6.24 20.79 16.45
C GLU A 182 -5.98 21.93 15.46
N ALA A 183 -6.91 22.88 15.34
CA ALA A 183 -6.71 24.09 14.53
C ALA A 183 -5.59 24.95 15.11
N GLU A 184 -5.59 25.18 16.42
CA GLU A 184 -4.54 25.92 17.12
C GLU A 184 -3.17 25.22 17.01
N ALA A 185 -3.12 23.89 17.19
CA ALA A 185 -1.88 23.12 17.01
C ALA A 185 -1.31 23.22 15.58
N ARG A 186 -2.18 23.27 14.56
CA ARG A 186 -1.78 23.50 13.17
C ARG A 186 -1.20 24.90 12.94
N GLU A 187 -1.82 25.93 13.53
CA GLU A 187 -1.35 27.31 13.42
C GLU A 187 -0.01 27.52 14.14
N LEU A 188 0.21 26.81 15.26
CA LEU A 188 1.47 26.85 16.02
C LEU A 188 2.58 25.95 15.43
N GLY A 189 2.31 25.22 14.34
CA GLY A 189 3.28 24.33 13.71
C GLY A 189 3.75 23.16 14.58
N VAL A 190 3.02 22.85 15.65
CA VAL A 190 3.33 21.73 16.53
C VAL A 190 2.79 20.47 15.88
N VAL A 191 3.67 19.71 15.24
CA VAL A 191 3.37 18.36 14.75
C VAL A 191 3.13 17.49 15.99
N VAL A 192 1.87 17.12 16.23
CA VAL A 192 1.52 16.08 17.21
C VAL A 192 1.97 14.75 16.59
N GLU A 193 3.03 14.17 17.15
CA GLU A 193 3.55 12.83 16.80
C GLU A 193 2.59 11.70 17.16
#